data_AF-A0A178ZUR8-F1
#
_entry.id   AF-A0A178ZUR8-F1
#
_cell.length_a   1.000
_cell.length_b   1.000
_cell.length_c   1.000
_cell.angle_alpha   90.00
_cell.angle_beta   90.00
_cell.angle_gamma   90.00
#
_symmetry.space_group_name_H-M   'P 1'
#
loop_
_entity.id
_entity.type
_entity.pdbx_description
1 polymer ?
#
loop_
_entity_poly.entity_id
_entity_poly.type
_entity_poly.pdbx_seq_one_letter_code
_entity_poly.pdbx_strand_id
1 'polypeptide(L)'
;MLILDKFKFDHPELNFSRLRGTHRRAFYDPFYIECRANGSLIQQGLNGRITPFCYGWIEVSKSAELQVAKRFDIHPFPWNRPDSARDQKIRGILFEWKEGKPLSQVPINANIAAQARASLRALHSAQITHGALAAANFLVRGESPNQQVCLLDLSASISLPHVKFSEEDLKDIQQQELLLLEVAFELLSRLSINQGVSVSELSADGQAFLDKESQFIQHLWAPPQPTCWQG
;
A
#
# COMPACT_ATOMS: atom_id res chain seq x y z
N MET A 1 -11.12 -4.91 -16.19
CA MET A 1 -10.39 -5.81 -15.28
C MET A 1 -10.39 -5.16 -13.90
N LEU A 2 -11.23 -5.66 -13.00
CA LEU A 2 -11.46 -5.10 -11.67
C LEU A 2 -10.30 -5.53 -10.76
N ILE A 3 -9.41 -4.62 -10.41
CA ILE A 3 -8.35 -4.92 -9.44
C ILE A 3 -8.94 -4.63 -8.07
N LEU A 4 -9.60 -5.64 -7.49
CA LEU A 4 -9.84 -5.74 -6.05
C LEU A 4 -8.84 -6.75 -5.50
N ASP A 5 -7.56 -6.46 -5.60
CA ASP A 5 -6.55 -7.49 -5.33
C ASP A 5 -6.13 -7.60 -3.85
N LYS A 6 -6.76 -6.87 -2.92
CA LYS A 6 -6.30 -6.89 -1.52
C LYS A 6 -7.43 -6.70 -0.50
N PHE A 7 -8.21 -7.75 -0.27
CA PHE A 7 -8.59 -8.04 1.11
C PHE A 7 -7.34 -8.62 1.80
N LYS A 8 -6.70 -7.85 2.67
CA LYS A 8 -5.57 -8.34 3.47
C LYS A 8 -6.09 -9.04 4.71
N PHE A 9 -5.94 -10.35 4.71
CA PHE A 9 -6.17 -11.17 5.89
C PHE A 9 -4.83 -11.64 6.42
N ASP A 10 -4.65 -11.48 7.73
CA ASP A 10 -3.46 -11.87 8.49
C ASP A 10 -2.98 -13.26 8.04
N HIS A 11 -1.73 -13.36 7.58
CA HIS A 11 -1.08 -14.62 7.19
C HIS A 11 -0.69 -15.36 8.46
N PRO A 12 -1.40 -16.42 8.85
CA PRO A 12 -1.21 -17.06 10.14
C PRO A 12 0.16 -17.73 10.32
N GLU A 13 0.86 -17.99 9.21
CA GLU A 13 2.22 -18.55 9.20
C GLU A 13 3.33 -17.50 9.40
N LEU A 14 3.04 -16.20 9.20
CA LEU A 14 3.93 -15.10 9.64
C LEU A 14 3.78 -14.79 11.14
N ASN A 15 2.89 -15.52 11.82
CA ASN A 15 2.89 -15.86 13.24
C ASN A 15 3.32 -14.76 14.23
N PHE A 16 2.76 -13.55 14.09
CA PHE A 16 2.64 -12.59 15.20
C PHE A 16 1.86 -13.19 16.38
N SER A 17 1.08 -14.25 16.14
CA SER A 17 0.46 -15.07 17.19
C SER A 17 1.50 -15.71 18.14
N ARG A 18 2.74 -15.95 17.70
CA ARG A 18 3.87 -16.43 18.55
C ARG A 18 4.52 -15.31 19.35
N LEU A 19 4.28 -14.04 19.02
CA LEU A 19 4.71 -12.94 19.87
C LEU A 19 3.89 -12.97 21.16
N ARG A 20 4.56 -13.30 22.27
CA ARG A 20 3.97 -13.22 23.60
C ARG A 20 3.74 -11.76 23.98
N GLY A 21 2.56 -11.48 24.54
CA GLY A 21 2.17 -10.15 25.02
C GLY A 21 1.42 -9.33 23.98
N THR A 22 0.32 -8.69 24.43
CA THR A 22 -0.51 -7.78 23.62
C THR A 22 0.29 -6.62 23.02
N HIS A 23 1.30 -6.15 23.75
CA HIS A 23 2.18 -5.07 23.31
C HIS A 23 2.89 -5.42 21.99
N ARG A 24 3.57 -6.57 21.89
CA ARG A 24 4.32 -6.92 20.67
C ARG A 24 3.40 -7.13 19.46
N ARG A 25 2.24 -7.75 19.67
CA ARG A 25 1.25 -7.93 18.59
C ARG A 25 0.78 -6.59 18.04
N ALA A 26 0.54 -5.61 18.89
CA ALA A 26 0.07 -4.30 18.45
C ALA A 26 1.02 -3.60 17.45
N PHE A 27 2.34 -3.85 17.53
CA PHE A 27 3.35 -3.14 16.72
C PHE A 27 3.86 -3.90 15.51
N TYR A 28 3.63 -5.22 15.45
CA TYR A 28 4.21 -6.05 14.40
C TYR A 28 3.16 -6.76 13.55
N ASP A 29 1.95 -6.98 14.06
CA ASP A 29 0.85 -7.56 13.29
C ASP A 29 0.36 -6.58 12.21
N PRO A 30 0.43 -6.94 10.91
CA PRO A 30 0.06 -6.07 9.79
C PRO A 30 -1.37 -5.54 9.88
N PHE A 31 -2.30 -6.31 10.44
CA PHE A 31 -3.67 -5.86 10.66
C PHE A 31 -3.72 -4.74 11.70
N TYR A 32 -3.01 -4.89 12.83
CA TYR A 32 -2.97 -3.85 13.86
C TYR A 32 -2.18 -2.62 13.43
N ILE A 33 -1.12 -2.81 12.64
CA ILE A 33 -0.37 -1.73 12.01
C ILE A 33 -1.30 -0.89 11.13
N GLU A 34 -2.04 -1.54 10.22
CA GLU A 34 -2.93 -0.83 9.31
C GLU A 34 -4.12 -0.18 10.04
N CYS A 35 -4.68 -0.82 11.07
CA CYS A 35 -5.70 -0.21 11.92
C CYS A 35 -5.19 1.05 12.62
N ARG A 36 -3.95 1.04 13.11
CA ARG A 36 -3.34 2.17 13.81
C ARG A 36 -3.08 3.33 12.86
N ALA A 37 -2.53 3.06 11.68
CA ALA A 37 -2.31 4.09 10.68
C ALA A 37 -3.63 4.73 10.24
N ASN A 38 -4.65 3.94 9.89
CA ASN A 38 -5.97 4.47 9.54
C ASN A 38 -6.64 5.19 10.72
N GLY A 39 -6.50 4.68 11.95
CA GLY A 39 -6.98 5.33 13.17
C GLY A 39 -6.36 6.71 13.38
N SER A 40 -5.04 6.84 13.17
CA SER A 40 -4.33 8.13 13.23
C SER A 40 -4.82 9.09 12.14
N LEU A 41 -4.99 8.63 10.90
CA LEU A 41 -5.55 9.43 9.81
C LEU A 41 -6.98 9.92 10.13
N ILE A 42 -7.82 9.08 10.73
CA ILE A 42 -9.16 9.46 11.16
C ILE A 42 -9.11 10.55 12.24
N GLN A 43 -8.28 10.36 13.27
CA GLN A 43 -8.12 11.33 14.36
C GLN A 43 -7.65 12.70 13.86
N GLN A 44 -6.86 12.73 12.79
CA GLN A 44 -6.35 13.95 12.17
C GLN A 44 -7.26 14.53 11.07
N GLY A 45 -8.45 13.95 10.84
CA GLY A 45 -9.39 14.45 9.83
C GLY A 45 -8.96 14.19 8.37
N LEU A 46 -8.10 13.19 8.16
CA LEU A 46 -7.54 12.81 6.85
C LEU A 46 -8.19 11.56 6.24
N ASN A 47 -9.20 10.97 6.90
CA ASN A 47 -9.92 9.80 6.40
C ASN A 47 -10.53 10.08 5.01
N GLY A 48 -10.30 9.18 4.05
CA GLY A 48 -10.80 9.32 2.68
C GLY A 48 -10.07 10.36 1.82
N ARG A 49 -9.09 11.10 2.35
CA ARG A 49 -8.33 12.12 1.61
C ARG A 49 -7.04 11.58 1.01
N ILE A 50 -6.37 10.68 1.73
CA ILE A 50 -5.07 10.09 1.36
C ILE A 50 -5.25 8.64 0.93
N THR A 51 -6.04 7.90 1.71
CA THR A 51 -6.46 6.53 1.47
C THR A 51 -7.96 6.50 1.13
N PRO A 52 -8.51 5.38 0.60
CA PRO A 52 -9.95 5.17 0.57
C PRO A 52 -10.57 5.36 1.96
N PHE A 53 -11.82 5.80 2.02
CA PHE A 53 -12.49 6.05 3.30
C PHE A 53 -12.57 4.76 4.12
N CYS A 54 -11.98 4.76 5.31
CA CYS A 54 -12.00 3.63 6.23
C CYS A 54 -13.23 3.73 7.14
N TYR A 55 -14.07 2.70 7.13
CA TYR A 55 -15.25 2.57 7.98
C TYR A 55 -14.96 1.86 9.31
N GLY A 56 -13.75 1.31 9.47
CA GLY A 56 -13.31 0.58 10.66
C GLY A 56 -12.95 -0.86 10.35
N TRP A 57 -13.03 -1.72 11.36
CA TRP A 57 -12.63 -3.12 11.28
C TRP A 57 -13.70 -4.05 11.85
N ILE A 58 -13.76 -5.25 11.29
CA ILE A 58 -14.79 -6.26 11.61
C ILE A 58 -14.18 -7.65 11.72
N GLU A 59 -14.86 -8.54 12.46
CA GLU A 59 -14.69 -9.97 12.26
C GLU A 59 -15.49 -10.39 11.01
N VAL A 60 -14.82 -10.99 10.03
CA VAL A 60 -15.44 -11.45 8.79
C VAL A 60 -16.05 -12.82 9.04
N SER A 61 -17.37 -12.94 8.85
CA SER A 61 -18.05 -14.21 8.94
C SER A 61 -17.70 -15.11 7.75
N LYS A 62 -17.76 -16.43 7.96
CA LYS A 62 -17.54 -17.41 6.88
C LYS A 62 -18.50 -17.21 5.70
N SER A 63 -19.72 -16.74 5.95
CA SER A 63 -20.66 -16.43 4.87
C SER A 63 -20.22 -15.23 4.04
N ALA A 64 -19.66 -14.19 4.67
CA ALA A 64 -19.14 -13.01 3.96
C ALA A 64 -17.88 -13.38 3.15
N GLU A 65 -16.98 -14.19 3.72
CA GLU A 65 -15.81 -14.75 3.01
C GLU A 65 -16.23 -15.48 1.73
N LEU A 66 -17.19 -16.41 1.82
CA LEU A 66 -17.71 -17.16 0.66
C LEU A 66 -18.38 -16.25 -0.37
N GLN A 67 -19.09 -15.21 0.06
CA GLN A 67 -19.71 -14.23 -0.83
C GLN A 67 -18.67 -13.39 -1.58
N VAL A 68 -17.62 -12.94 -0.90
CA VAL A 68 -16.51 -12.19 -1.52
C VAL A 68 -15.78 -13.08 -2.52
N ALA A 69 -15.42 -14.31 -2.13
CA ALA A 69 -14.79 -15.29 -3.03
C ALA A 69 -15.60 -15.47 -4.31
N LYS A 70 -16.90 -15.74 -4.19
CA LYS A 70 -17.80 -15.89 -5.33
C LYS A 70 -17.91 -14.61 -6.17
N ARG A 71 -17.99 -13.44 -5.54
CA ARG A 71 -18.19 -12.16 -6.24
C ARG A 71 -16.99 -11.77 -7.11
N PHE A 72 -15.79 -12.07 -6.65
CA PHE A 72 -14.55 -11.68 -7.32
C PHE A 72 -13.86 -12.83 -8.05
N ASP A 73 -14.56 -13.97 -8.18
CA ASP A 73 -14.02 -15.21 -8.76
C ASP A 73 -12.67 -15.63 -8.14
N ILE A 74 -12.53 -15.37 -6.84
CA ILE A 74 -11.41 -15.81 -6.04
C ILE A 74 -11.79 -17.20 -5.56
N HIS A 75 -10.92 -18.19 -5.76
CA HIS A 75 -11.18 -19.51 -5.18
C HIS A 75 -11.40 -19.36 -3.66
N PRO A 76 -12.23 -20.17 -2.99
CA PRO A 76 -12.45 -20.01 -1.54
C PRO A 76 -11.25 -20.47 -0.67
N PHE A 77 -10.25 -21.08 -1.31
CA PHE A 77 -9.09 -21.74 -0.69
C PHE A 77 -7.70 -21.08 -0.85
N PRO A 78 -7.47 -19.95 -1.56
CA PRO A 78 -6.22 -19.22 -1.64
C PRO A 78 -6.25 -17.93 -0.80
N TRP A 79 -7.16 -17.80 0.17
CA TRP A 79 -6.82 -16.94 1.31
C TRP A 79 -5.56 -17.60 1.86
N ASN A 80 -4.38 -16.96 1.78
CA ASN A 80 -3.07 -17.51 2.20
C ASN A 80 -3.06 -17.87 3.70
N ARG A 81 -3.87 -18.85 4.05
CA ARG A 81 -4.21 -19.33 5.36
C ARG A 81 -3.62 -20.72 5.41
N PRO A 82 -2.58 -20.92 6.24
CA PRO A 82 -2.05 -22.23 6.47
C PRO A 82 -3.09 -23.08 7.20
N ASP A 83 -2.96 -24.39 7.06
CA ASP A 83 -3.85 -25.36 7.68
C ASP A 83 -3.98 -25.13 9.20
N SER A 84 -2.92 -24.66 9.85
CA SER A 84 -2.86 -24.35 11.28
C SER A 84 -3.82 -23.24 11.74
N ALA A 85 -4.43 -22.49 10.83
CA ALA A 85 -5.33 -21.38 11.13
C ALA A 85 -6.69 -21.49 10.44
N ARG A 86 -7.05 -22.70 10.00
CA ARG A 86 -8.33 -23.01 9.35
C ARG A 86 -9.55 -22.54 10.13
N ASP A 87 -9.49 -22.62 11.46
CA ASP A 87 -10.61 -22.29 12.36
C ASP A 87 -10.49 -20.90 13.00
N GLN A 88 -9.45 -20.13 12.67
CA GLN A 88 -9.31 -18.79 13.20
C GLN A 88 -10.36 -17.85 12.58
N LYS A 89 -10.89 -16.94 13.40
CA LYS A 89 -11.75 -15.87 12.89
C LYS A 89 -10.93 -14.92 12.04
N ILE A 90 -11.48 -14.56 10.88
CA ILE A 90 -10.86 -13.61 9.98
C ILE A 90 -11.14 -12.19 10.49
N ARG A 91 -10.12 -11.34 10.52
CA ARG A 91 -10.25 -9.91 10.83
C ARG A 91 -10.10 -9.13 9.54
N GLY A 92 -11.05 -8.24 9.23
CA GLY A 92 -11.03 -7.42 8.03
C GLY A 92 -11.09 -5.93 8.36
N ILE A 93 -10.51 -5.11 7.47
CA ILE A 93 -10.67 -3.65 7.50
C ILE A 93 -11.65 -3.28 6.38
N LEU A 94 -12.65 -2.47 6.71
CA LEU A 94 -13.71 -2.07 5.78
C LEU A 94 -13.35 -0.72 5.16
N PHE A 95 -13.09 -0.72 3.86
CA PHE A 95 -12.83 0.46 3.07
C PHE A 95 -13.95 0.75 2.08
N GLU A 96 -14.10 2.02 1.71
CA GLU A 96 -14.90 2.41 0.55
C GLU A 96 -14.35 1.77 -0.72
N TRP A 97 -15.28 1.21 -1.51
CA TRP A 97 -14.96 0.67 -2.80
C TRP A 97 -14.55 1.78 -3.77
N LYS A 98 -13.32 1.70 -4.31
CA LYS A 98 -12.80 2.65 -5.29
C LYS A 98 -12.32 1.91 -6.52
N GLU A 99 -12.92 2.20 -7.66
CA GLU A 99 -12.42 1.75 -8.96
C GLU A 99 -11.25 2.61 -9.42
N GLY A 100 -10.19 1.95 -9.91
CA GLY A 100 -8.97 2.59 -10.39
C GLY A 100 -7.99 1.55 -10.94
N LYS A 101 -6.80 2.04 -11.30
CA LYS A 101 -5.68 1.23 -11.78
C LYS A 101 -4.43 1.54 -10.95
N PRO A 102 -3.53 0.56 -10.74
CA PRO A 102 -2.25 0.82 -10.10
C PRO A 102 -1.41 1.76 -10.96
N LEU A 103 -0.48 2.48 -10.33
CA LEU A 103 0.33 3.51 -10.98
C LEU A 103 1.15 2.99 -12.18
N SER A 104 1.58 1.73 -12.15
CA SER A 104 2.34 1.11 -13.26
C SER A 104 1.50 0.79 -14.50
N GLN A 105 0.16 0.90 -14.42
CA GLN A 105 -0.77 0.59 -15.51
C GLN A 105 -1.46 1.84 -16.08
N VAL A 106 -1.05 3.04 -15.67
CA VAL A 106 -1.57 4.30 -16.20
C VAL A 106 -0.45 5.13 -16.79
N PRO A 107 -0.71 5.90 -17.87
CA PRO A 107 0.23 6.91 -18.33
C PRO A 107 0.45 7.94 -17.21
N ILE A 108 1.67 8.03 -16.70
CA ILE A 108 2.04 9.02 -15.68
C ILE A 108 2.03 10.42 -16.30
N ASN A 109 1.68 11.42 -15.50
CA ASN A 109 1.76 12.82 -15.90
C ASN A 109 2.06 13.68 -14.66
N ALA A 110 2.32 14.98 -14.89
CA ALA A 110 2.67 15.91 -13.82
C ALA A 110 1.60 15.98 -12.70
N ASN A 111 0.32 15.88 -13.06
CA ASN A 111 -0.78 15.90 -12.08
C ASN A 111 -0.77 14.65 -11.19
N ILE A 112 -0.63 13.46 -11.77
CA ILE A 112 -0.52 12.19 -11.01
C ILE A 112 0.70 12.24 -10.07
N ALA A 113 1.85 12.68 -10.58
CA ALA A 113 3.08 12.76 -9.78
C ALA A 113 2.94 13.74 -8.61
N ALA A 114 2.38 14.93 -8.87
CA ALA A 114 2.12 15.93 -7.84
C ALA A 114 1.15 15.40 -6.76
N GLN A 115 0.09 14.70 -7.15
CA GLN A 115 -0.86 14.10 -6.21
C GLN A 115 -0.22 12.98 -5.38
N ALA A 116 0.56 12.09 -6.00
CA ALA A 116 1.27 11.03 -5.27
C ALA A 116 2.25 11.61 -4.22
N ARG A 117 3.01 12.66 -4.57
CA ARG A 117 3.86 13.39 -3.63
C ARG A 117 3.05 14.02 -2.50
N ALA A 118 1.94 14.68 -2.84
CA ALA A 118 1.07 15.32 -1.86
C ALA A 118 0.47 14.30 -0.88
N SER A 119 -0.01 13.16 -1.38
CA SER A 119 -0.55 12.08 -0.56
C SER A 119 0.52 11.50 0.38
N LEU A 120 1.73 11.26 -0.11
CA LEU A 120 2.83 10.75 0.73
C LEU A 120 3.25 11.77 1.80
N ARG A 121 3.40 13.05 1.44
CA ARG A 121 3.70 14.12 2.42
C ARG A 121 2.60 14.30 3.45
N ALA A 122 1.33 14.14 3.05
CA ALA A 122 0.21 14.21 3.97
C ALA A 122 0.20 13.02 4.94
N LEU A 123 0.58 11.82 4.48
CA LEU A 123 0.80 10.66 5.33
C LEU A 123 1.94 10.92 6.33
N HIS A 124 3.06 11.49 5.86
CA HIS A 124 4.21 11.83 6.70
C HIS A 124 3.88 12.89 7.75
N SER A 125 3.09 13.91 7.38
CA SER A 125 2.60 14.94 8.29
C SER A 125 1.72 14.35 9.40
N ALA A 126 1.09 13.21 9.14
CA ALA A 126 0.33 12.46 10.13
C ALA A 126 1.21 11.57 11.05
N GLN A 127 2.53 11.72 10.97
CA GLN A 127 3.53 10.89 11.67
C GLN A 127 3.41 9.40 11.33
N ILE A 128 3.16 9.12 10.05
CA ILE A 128 3.05 7.76 9.50
C ILE A 128 4.02 7.66 8.32
N THR A 129 4.81 6.58 8.26
CA THR A 129 5.50 6.15 7.04
C THR A 129 4.68 5.09 6.34
N HIS A 130 4.83 4.91 5.03
CA HIS A 130 4.10 3.86 4.32
C HIS A 130 4.72 2.47 4.58
N GLY A 131 6.04 2.36 4.62
CA GLY A 131 6.84 1.17 4.86
C GLY A 131 6.91 0.16 3.71
N ALA A 132 6.17 0.37 2.63
CA ALA A 132 6.11 -0.54 1.48
C ALA A 132 5.67 0.18 0.20
N LEU A 133 6.38 1.24 -0.19
CA LEU A 133 6.07 1.95 -1.43
C LEU A 133 6.32 1.06 -2.66
N ALA A 134 5.27 0.92 -3.48
CA ALA A 134 5.28 0.18 -4.73
C ALA A 134 4.19 0.73 -5.65
N ALA A 135 4.31 0.54 -6.98
CA ALA A 135 3.33 1.04 -7.93
C ALA A 135 1.91 0.50 -7.66
N ALA A 136 1.82 -0.73 -7.15
CA ALA A 136 0.56 -1.37 -6.77
C ALA A 136 -0.14 -0.72 -5.57
N ASN A 137 0.59 0.07 -4.77
CA ASN A 137 0.06 0.74 -3.58
C ASN A 137 -0.35 2.19 -3.86
N PHE A 138 -0.30 2.63 -5.12
CA PHE A 138 -0.89 3.88 -5.60
C PHE A 138 -2.04 3.55 -6.54
N LEU A 139 -3.26 3.91 -6.16
CA LEU A 139 -4.44 3.72 -6.99
C LEU A 139 -4.80 5.04 -7.68
N VAL A 140 -4.75 5.03 -9.01
CA VAL A 140 -5.13 6.15 -9.86
C VAL A 140 -6.55 5.94 -10.39
N ARG A 141 -7.40 6.95 -10.20
CA ARG A 141 -8.83 6.91 -10.49
C ARG A 141 -9.21 8.01 -11.46
N GLY A 142 -10.32 7.80 -12.17
CA GLY A 142 -10.85 8.76 -13.12
C GLY A 142 -10.01 8.87 -14.40
N GLU A 143 -10.47 9.73 -15.29
CA GLU A 143 -9.79 10.03 -16.55
C GLU A 143 -9.21 11.44 -16.51
N SER A 144 -8.21 11.70 -17.35
CA SER A 144 -7.65 13.05 -17.49
C SER A 144 -8.76 14.05 -17.88
N PRO A 145 -8.84 15.23 -17.26
CA PRO A 145 -7.90 15.81 -16.28
C PRO A 145 -8.26 15.51 -14.81
N ASN A 146 -9.41 14.89 -14.54
CA ASN A 146 -9.98 14.69 -13.20
C ASN A 146 -9.41 13.45 -12.48
N GLN A 147 -8.14 13.15 -12.73
CA GLN A 147 -7.48 12.00 -12.12
C GLN A 147 -7.28 12.23 -10.63
N GLN A 148 -7.48 11.18 -9.83
CA GLN A 148 -7.25 11.19 -8.39
C GLN A 148 -6.29 10.07 -8.01
N VAL A 149 -5.29 10.37 -7.18
CA VAL A 149 -4.36 9.37 -6.63
C VAL A 149 -4.66 9.15 -5.15
N CYS A 150 -4.73 7.89 -4.73
CA CYS A 150 -4.79 7.52 -3.32
C CYS A 150 -3.78 6.42 -2.99
N LEU A 151 -3.27 6.47 -1.77
CA LEU A 151 -2.41 5.43 -1.21
C LEU A 151 -3.25 4.26 -0.72
N LEU A 152 -2.72 3.06 -0.90
CA LEU A 152 -3.30 1.81 -0.42
C LEU A 152 -2.30 1.12 0.49
N ASP A 153 -2.78 0.15 1.27
CA ASP A 153 -1.92 -0.84 1.92
C ASP A 153 -0.93 -0.24 2.94
N LEU A 154 -1.45 0.16 4.10
CA LEU A 154 -0.63 0.66 5.20
C LEU A 154 -0.18 -0.46 6.15
N SER A 155 -0.19 -1.71 5.71
CA SER A 155 0.09 -2.88 6.55
C SER A 155 1.55 -3.03 6.98
N ALA A 156 2.45 -2.28 6.34
CA ALA A 156 3.87 -2.17 6.72
C ALA A 156 4.22 -0.81 7.33
N SER A 157 3.22 0.04 7.56
CA SER A 157 3.45 1.40 8.04
C SER A 157 4.10 1.44 9.42
N ILE A 158 4.85 2.51 9.69
CA ILE A 158 5.30 2.84 11.03
C ILE A 158 4.58 4.11 11.42
N SER A 159 3.89 4.09 12.56
CA SER A 159 3.22 5.27 13.10
C SER A 159 3.65 5.50 14.53
N LEU A 160 3.79 6.76 14.92
CA LEU A 160 4.10 7.11 16.31
C LEU A 160 2.85 7.11 17.21
N PRO A 161 3.02 6.83 18.51
CA PRO A 161 4.25 6.32 19.14
C PRO A 161 4.55 4.87 18.72
N HIS A 162 5.83 4.55 18.53
CA HIS A 162 6.31 3.19 18.20
C HIS A 162 7.31 2.68 19.25
N VAL A 163 7.29 1.38 19.56
CA VAL A 163 8.19 0.79 20.59
C VAL A 163 9.67 0.81 20.25
N LYS A 164 9.99 0.88 18.96
CA LYS A 164 11.37 0.79 18.43
C LYS A 164 11.84 2.07 17.77
N PHE A 165 10.95 2.84 17.17
CA PHE A 165 11.31 3.97 16.33
C PHE A 165 11.01 5.26 17.07
N SER A 166 12.01 6.13 17.13
CA SER A 166 11.89 7.49 17.61
C SER A 166 11.27 8.41 16.55
N GLU A 167 10.98 9.65 16.92
CA GLU A 167 10.58 10.69 15.97
C GLU A 167 11.66 10.96 14.92
N GLU A 168 12.94 10.91 15.29
CA GLU A 168 14.04 11.15 14.38
C GLU A 168 14.20 10.00 13.37
N ASP A 169 14.14 8.75 13.85
CA ASP A 169 14.13 7.58 12.97
C ASP A 169 13.00 7.66 11.95
N LEU A 170 11.82 8.13 12.38
CA LEU A 170 10.67 8.28 11.49
C LEU A 170 10.94 9.32 10.40
N LYS A 171 11.48 10.49 10.75
CA LYS A 171 11.81 11.55 9.76
C LYS A 171 12.82 11.07 8.73
N ASP A 172 13.84 10.33 9.16
CA ASP A 172 14.84 9.77 8.26
C ASP A 172 14.19 8.80 7.25
N ILE A 173 13.29 7.92 7.73
CA ILE A 173 12.53 7.00 6.87
C ILE A 173 11.60 7.79 5.93
N GLN A 174 10.93 8.84 6.40
CA GLN A 174 10.07 9.68 5.57
C GLN A 174 10.84 10.36 4.42
N GLN A 175 12.06 10.86 4.69
CA GLN A 175 12.92 11.41 3.66
C GLN A 175 13.33 10.34 2.64
N GLN A 176 13.67 9.13 3.11
CA GLN A 176 13.99 8.00 2.23
C GLN A 176 12.79 7.59 1.36
N GLU A 177 11.57 7.61 1.90
CA GLU A 177 10.35 7.31 1.14
C GLU A 177 10.07 8.34 0.04
N LEU A 178 10.29 9.63 0.31
CA LEU A 178 10.18 10.67 -0.71
C LEU A 178 11.21 10.47 -1.81
N LEU A 179 12.46 10.16 -1.45
CA LEU A 179 13.50 9.85 -2.42
C LEU A 179 13.13 8.61 -3.26
N LEU A 180 12.64 7.55 -2.61
CA LEU A 180 12.20 6.32 -3.29
C LEU A 180 11.06 6.60 -4.27
N LEU A 181 10.15 7.53 -3.95
CA LEU A 181 9.10 7.94 -4.87
C LEU A 181 9.66 8.65 -6.12
N GLU A 182 10.69 9.48 -5.98
CA GLU A 182 11.34 10.11 -7.15
C GLU A 182 12.07 9.11 -8.02
N VAL A 183 12.75 8.15 -7.40
CA VAL A 183 13.39 7.02 -8.07
C VAL A 183 12.33 6.19 -8.80
N ALA A 184 11.17 5.98 -8.18
CA ALA A 184 10.05 5.28 -8.78
C ALA A 184 9.52 5.98 -10.03
N PHE A 185 9.37 7.31 -10.02
CA PHE A 185 8.95 8.05 -11.20
C PHE A 185 9.95 7.94 -12.35
N GLU A 186 11.25 7.90 -12.04
CA GLU A 186 12.31 7.66 -13.02
C GLU A 186 12.31 6.22 -13.55
N LEU A 187 11.90 5.24 -12.75
CA LEU A 187 11.70 3.87 -13.24
C LEU A 187 10.43 3.75 -14.11
N LEU A 188 9.36 4.43 -13.71
CA LEU A 188 8.09 4.43 -14.44
C LEU A 188 8.21 5.13 -15.80
N SER A 189 9.01 6.20 -15.92
CA SER A 189 9.25 6.91 -17.20
C SER A 189 9.86 6.00 -18.27
N ARG A 190 10.55 4.92 -17.87
CA ARG A 190 11.17 3.93 -18.76
C ARG A 190 10.18 2.92 -19.33
N LEU A 191 8.95 2.84 -18.77
CA LEU A 191 7.91 1.99 -19.31
C LEU A 191 7.42 2.53 -20.66
N SER A 192 7.10 1.64 -21.60
CA SER A 192 6.62 2.02 -22.94
C SER A 192 5.36 2.90 -22.90
N ILE A 193 4.48 2.70 -21.91
CA ILE A 193 3.28 3.51 -21.69
C ILE A 193 3.59 4.98 -21.34
N ASN A 194 4.81 5.28 -20.91
CA ASN A 194 5.28 6.59 -20.45
C ASN A 194 6.38 7.18 -21.35
N GLN A 195 6.55 6.65 -22.57
CA GLN A 195 7.62 7.07 -23.46
C GLN A 195 7.62 8.59 -23.67
N GLY A 196 8.76 9.24 -23.39
CA GLY A 196 8.92 10.69 -23.55
C GLY A 196 8.36 11.53 -22.40
N VAL A 197 7.86 10.91 -21.33
CA VAL A 197 7.39 11.61 -20.12
C VAL A 197 8.47 11.58 -19.05
N SER A 198 8.85 12.75 -18.54
CA SER A 198 9.67 12.87 -17.33
C SER A 198 8.92 13.67 -16.27
N VAL A 199 8.70 13.04 -15.12
CA VAL A 199 8.01 13.66 -13.97
C VAL A 199 8.80 13.53 -12.68
N SER A 200 9.96 12.87 -12.72
CA SER A 200 10.84 12.71 -11.57
C SER A 200 11.57 14.02 -11.26
N GLU A 201 11.69 14.36 -9.98
CA GLU A 201 12.46 15.49 -9.46
C GLU A 201 13.78 14.99 -8.81
N LEU A 202 14.32 13.87 -9.28
CA LEU A 202 15.50 13.22 -8.71
C LEU A 202 16.73 14.14 -8.72
N SER A 203 17.35 14.31 -7.55
CA SER A 203 18.62 15.01 -7.40
C SER A 203 19.81 14.14 -7.82
N ALA A 204 21.02 14.73 -7.86
CA ALA A 204 22.25 13.97 -8.12
C ALA A 204 22.48 12.83 -7.11
N ASP A 205 22.15 13.06 -5.83
CA ASP A 205 22.24 12.02 -4.79
C ASP A 205 21.22 10.89 -5.02
N GLY A 206 20.03 11.25 -5.53
CA GLY A 206 19.03 10.28 -5.91
C GLY A 206 19.41 9.44 -7.12
N GLN A 207 20.17 10.00 -8.05
CA GLN A 207 20.73 9.25 -9.17
C GLN A 207 21.70 8.17 -8.66
N ALA A 208 22.58 8.51 -7.72
CA ALA A 208 23.50 7.56 -7.11
C ALA A 208 22.76 6.45 -6.33
N PHE A 209 21.61 6.75 -5.73
CA PHE A 209 20.75 5.75 -5.09
C PHE A 209 20.12 4.81 -6.13
N LEU A 210 19.56 5.36 -7.21
CA LEU A 210 18.97 4.59 -8.30
C LEU A 210 19.99 3.63 -8.92
N ASP A 211 21.22 4.08 -9.16
CA ASP A 211 22.26 3.25 -9.76
C ASP A 211 22.63 2.04 -8.88
N LYS A 212 22.52 2.17 -7.55
CA LYS A 212 22.79 1.10 -6.59
C LYS A 212 21.62 0.15 -6.39
N GLU A 213 20.41 0.69 -6.25
CA GLU A 213 19.23 -0.05 -5.78
C GLU A 213 18.27 -0.45 -6.90
N SER A 214 18.43 0.08 -8.13
CA SER A 214 17.48 -0.13 -9.23
C SER A 214 17.16 -1.60 -9.51
N GLN A 215 18.17 -2.48 -9.49
CA GLN A 215 17.96 -3.91 -9.71
C GLN A 215 17.07 -4.55 -8.64
N PHE A 216 17.16 -4.06 -7.40
CA PHE A 216 16.39 -4.59 -6.28
C PHE A 216 14.97 -4.05 -6.23
N ILE A 217 14.73 -2.80 -6.65
CA ILE A 217 13.41 -2.16 -6.52
C ILE A 217 12.60 -2.13 -7.82
N GLN A 218 13.20 -2.40 -8.98
CA GLN A 218 12.51 -2.37 -10.28
C GLN A 218 11.23 -3.20 -10.30
N HIS A 219 11.24 -4.38 -9.67
CA HIS A 219 10.09 -5.27 -9.62
C HIS A 219 8.89 -4.69 -8.87
N LEU A 220 9.10 -3.71 -7.96
CA LEU A 220 8.03 -3.03 -7.22
C LEU A 220 7.28 -1.99 -8.07
N TRP A 221 7.92 -1.52 -9.14
CA TRP A 221 7.42 -0.43 -9.99
C TRP A 221 7.05 -0.89 -11.40
N ALA A 222 7.39 -2.14 -11.74
CA ALA A 222 6.96 -2.77 -12.97
C ALA A 222 5.44 -3.11 -12.93
N PRO A 223 4.77 -3.18 -14.09
CA PRO A 223 3.47 -3.83 -14.18
C PRO A 223 3.57 -5.28 -13.67
N PRO A 224 2.55 -5.82 -12.99
CA PRO A 224 2.54 -7.23 -12.64
C PRO A 224 2.69 -8.08 -13.91
N GLN A 225 3.51 -9.12 -13.83
CA GLN A 225 3.62 -10.09 -14.93
C GLN A 225 2.24 -10.72 -15.17
N PRO A 226 1.85 -10.98 -16.43
CA PRO A 226 0.64 -11.74 -16.72
C PRO A 226 0.67 -13.03 -15.93
N THR A 227 -0.32 -13.25 -15.08
CA THR A 227 -0.45 -14.54 -14.38
C THR A 227 -0.88 -15.59 -15.39
N CYS A 228 -0.52 -16.86 -15.16
CA CYS A 228 -0.90 -17.99 -16.01
C CYS A 228 -2.42 -18.23 -16.15
N TRP A 229 -3.24 -17.40 -15.48
CA TRP A 229 -4.69 -17.38 -15.51
C TRP A 229 -5.26 -16.41 -16.56
N GLN A 230 -4.41 -15.80 -17.38
CA GLN A 230 -4.80 -14.87 -18.46
C GLN A 230 -4.71 -15.49 -19.88
N GLY A 231 -4.77 -16.83 -19.99
CA GLY A 231 -4.79 -17.58 -21.25
C GLY A 231 -6.15 -18.20 -21.54
#